data_AF-A0A2P1QU18-F1
#
_entry.id   AF-A0A2P1QU18-F1
#
_cell.length_a   1.000
_cell.length_b   1.000
_cell.length_c   1.000
_cell.angle_alpha   90.00
_cell.angle_beta   90.00
_cell.angle_gamma   90.00
#
_symmetry.space_group_name_H-M   'P 1'
#
loop_
_entity.id
_entity.type
_entity.pdbx_description
1 polymer ?
#
loop_
_entity_poly.entity_id
_entity_poly.type
_entity_poly.pdbx_seq_one_letter_code
_entity_poly.pdbx_strand_id
1 'polypeptide(L)'
;MKIKPEESSKQKNQGELFRNRLDRNLNHRHPLYQIANKIDREKFEKEFEKYYTEKMGRPGLRIRLLVGLHYLKHAYNVSDESVVEGYLENPYWQHFKWLWF
;
A
#
# COMPACT_ATOMS: atom_id res chain seq x y z
N MET A 1 42.24 14.95 34.79
CA MET A 1 41.95 14.14 33.58
C MET A 1 40.74 14.73 32.87
N LYS A 2 40.67 14.71 31.54
CA LYS A 2 39.45 15.08 30.80
C LYS A 2 38.60 13.82 30.59
N ILE A 3 37.39 13.78 31.14
CA ILE A 3 36.43 12.71 30.85
C ILE A 3 35.86 12.98 29.45
N LYS A 4 36.10 12.06 28.52
CA LYS A 4 35.50 12.08 27.19
C LYS A 4 34.11 11.43 27.31
N PRO A 5 33.01 12.11 26.94
CA PRO A 5 31.70 11.45 26.94
C PRO A 5 31.68 10.33 25.89
N GLU A 6 31.17 9.17 26.26
CA GLU A 6 30.87 8.12 25.29
C GLU A 6 29.63 8.54 24.49
N GLU A 7 29.73 8.49 23.16
CA GLU A 7 28.61 8.80 22.26
C GLU A 7 27.57 7.69 22.33
N SER A 8 26.61 7.82 23.26
CA SER A 8 25.57 6.79 23.43
C SER A 8 24.76 6.68 22.14
N SER A 9 24.82 5.51 21.49
CA SER A 9 24.29 5.24 20.15
C SER A 9 22.76 5.16 20.05
N LYS A 10 22.05 5.82 20.97
CA LYS A 10 20.59 5.82 21.14
C LYS A 10 19.85 6.79 20.20
N GLN A 11 20.29 6.87 18.94
CA GLN A 11 19.55 7.50 17.84
C GLN A 11 19.30 6.53 16.69
N LYS A 12 18.83 5.32 17.01
CA LYS A 12 18.16 4.45 16.04
C LYS A 12 16.71 4.20 16.44
N ASN A 13 15.83 4.59 15.53
CA ASN A 13 14.60 3.86 15.19
C ASN A 13 13.43 3.87 16.19
N GLN A 14 13.28 4.91 17.03
CA GLN A 14 11.97 5.21 17.63
C GLN A 14 10.87 5.37 16.56
N GLY A 15 11.21 5.98 15.41
CA GLY A 15 10.33 6.08 14.25
C GLY A 15 10.03 4.77 13.52
N GLU A 16 10.62 3.62 13.90
CA GLU A 16 10.25 2.31 13.35
C GLU A 16 9.23 1.56 14.21
N LEU A 17 9.11 1.86 15.51
CA LEU A 17 8.08 1.28 16.38
C LEU A 17 6.66 1.59 15.86
N PHE A 18 6.48 2.80 15.32
CA PHE A 18 5.21 3.23 14.72
C PHE A 18 5.11 2.97 13.21
N ARG A 19 6.15 2.41 12.58
CA ARG A 19 6.04 1.79 11.25
C ARG A 19 5.39 0.41 11.41
N ASN A 20 4.10 0.44 11.74
CA ASN A 20 3.18 -0.68 11.63
C ASN A 20 3.06 -1.08 10.15
N ARG A 21 4.08 -1.82 9.69
CA ARG A 21 4.07 -2.59 8.46
C ARG A 21 2.90 -3.56 8.54
N LEU A 22 1.81 -3.26 7.84
CA LEU A 22 0.56 -4.02 7.90
C LEU A 22 0.82 -5.51 7.58
N ASP A 23 1.74 -5.78 6.67
CA ASP A 23 2.29 -7.11 6.34
C ASP A 23 2.78 -7.96 7.53
N ARG A 24 3.19 -7.33 8.66
CA ARG A 24 3.58 -8.04 9.89
C ARG A 24 2.41 -8.49 10.74
N ASN A 25 1.27 -7.82 10.64
CA ASN A 25 0.08 -8.05 11.47
C ASN A 25 -1.05 -8.78 10.72
N LEU A 26 -0.88 -9.01 9.41
CA LEU A 26 -1.86 -9.69 8.56
C LEU A 26 -1.58 -11.18 8.45
N ASN A 27 -2.64 -12.00 8.39
CA ASN A 27 -2.51 -13.43 8.17
C ASN A 27 -2.10 -13.71 6.72
N HIS A 28 -0.87 -14.22 6.52
CA HIS A 28 -0.33 -14.51 5.18
C HIS A 28 -1.11 -15.58 4.41
N ARG A 29 -1.95 -16.38 5.09
CA ARG A 29 -2.85 -17.36 4.45
C ARG A 29 -4.12 -16.72 3.86
N HIS A 30 -4.45 -15.47 4.22
CA HIS A 30 -5.67 -14.80 3.76
C HIS A 30 -5.69 -14.66 2.22
N PRO A 31 -6.81 -14.94 1.53
CA PRO A 31 -6.87 -14.94 0.06
C PRO A 31 -6.35 -13.65 -0.58
N LEU A 32 -6.78 -12.47 -0.08
CA LEU A 32 -6.27 -11.19 -0.60
C LEU A 32 -4.77 -11.01 -0.40
N TYR A 33 -4.18 -11.50 0.70
CA TYR A 33 -2.72 -11.43 0.92
C TYR A 33 -1.98 -12.29 -0.11
N GLN A 34 -2.47 -13.50 -0.37
CA GLN A 34 -1.88 -14.40 -1.37
C GLN A 34 -2.00 -13.85 -2.79
N ILE A 35 -3.17 -13.28 -3.15
CA ILE A 35 -3.41 -12.72 -4.49
C ILE A 35 -2.60 -11.43 -4.68
N ALA A 36 -2.56 -10.54 -3.69
CA ALA A 36 -1.77 -9.30 -3.74
C ALA A 36 -0.29 -9.55 -4.02
N ASN A 37 0.27 -10.67 -3.55
CA ASN A 37 1.67 -11.05 -3.77
C ASN A 37 1.90 -11.94 -5.01
N LYS A 38 0.84 -12.29 -5.75
CA LYS A 38 0.89 -13.04 -7.02
C LYS A 38 0.57 -12.19 -8.26
N ILE A 39 0.02 -10.99 -8.08
CA ILE A 39 -0.27 -10.05 -9.17
C ILE A 39 1.04 -9.45 -9.71
N ASP A 40 1.30 -9.66 -11.00
CA ASP A 40 2.28 -8.91 -11.78
C ASP A 40 1.82 -7.44 -11.91
N ARG A 41 2.53 -6.54 -11.22
CA ARG A 41 2.20 -5.11 -11.14
C ARG A 41 2.67 -4.33 -12.36
N GLU A 42 3.82 -4.71 -12.91
CA GLU A 42 4.49 -4.00 -13.99
C GLU A 42 3.67 -4.13 -15.28
N LYS A 43 3.06 -5.30 -15.51
CA LYS A 43 2.08 -5.50 -16.57
C LYS A 43 0.88 -4.56 -16.47
N PHE A 44 0.33 -4.33 -15.27
CA PHE A 44 -0.80 -3.42 -15.09
C PHE A 44 -0.40 -1.95 -15.29
N GLU A 45 0.69 -1.49 -14.66
CA GLU A 45 1.15 -0.10 -14.87
C GLU A 45 1.46 0.13 -16.35
N LYS A 46 2.23 -0.75 -17.03
CA LYS A 46 2.58 -0.65 -18.46
C LYS A 46 1.37 -0.72 -19.42
N GLU A 47 0.40 -1.61 -19.18
CA GLU A 47 -0.76 -1.71 -20.06
C GLU A 47 -1.70 -0.52 -19.94
N PHE A 48 -1.79 0.11 -18.77
CA PHE A 48 -2.70 1.22 -18.54
C PHE A 48 -2.04 2.61 -18.63
N GLU A 49 -0.71 2.73 -18.54
CA GLU A 49 0.07 3.98 -18.66
C GLU A 49 -0.38 4.87 -19.82
N LYS A 50 -0.63 4.25 -20.99
CA LYS A 50 -1.10 4.89 -22.23
C LYS A 50 -2.44 5.64 -22.12
N TYR A 51 -3.21 5.44 -21.05
CA TYR A 51 -4.47 6.15 -20.76
C TYR A 51 -4.32 7.29 -19.74
N TYR A 52 -3.13 7.47 -19.16
CA TYR A 52 -2.83 8.50 -18.16
C TYR A 52 -1.92 9.56 -18.79
N THR A 53 -1.96 10.78 -18.25
CA THR A 53 -1.08 11.86 -18.67
C THR A 53 -0.47 12.54 -17.44
N GLU A 54 0.86 12.62 -17.42
CA GLU A 54 1.59 13.35 -16.39
C GLU A 54 1.60 14.87 -16.63
N LYS A 55 1.33 15.29 -17.88
CA LYS A 55 1.66 16.63 -18.39
C LYS A 55 0.46 17.58 -18.50
N MET A 56 -0.75 17.10 -18.22
CA MET A 56 -1.98 17.88 -18.38
C MET A 56 -2.95 17.64 -17.22
N GLY A 57 -3.36 18.73 -16.55
CA GLY A 57 -4.35 18.69 -15.46
C GLY A 57 -3.77 18.18 -14.12
N ARG A 58 -4.64 17.63 -13.27
CA ARG A 58 -4.26 17.02 -12.00
C ARG A 58 -3.62 15.65 -12.29
N PRO A 59 -2.44 15.32 -11.72
CA PRO A 59 -1.86 13.98 -11.84
C PRO A 59 -2.85 12.90 -11.41
N GLY A 60 -2.96 11.86 -12.25
CA GLY A 60 -3.85 10.72 -11.98
C GLY A 60 -3.48 9.96 -10.71
N LEU A 61 -4.45 9.25 -10.15
CA LEU A 61 -4.18 8.27 -9.10
C LEU A 61 -3.34 7.12 -9.68
N ARG A 62 -2.34 6.63 -8.93
CA ARG A 62 -1.48 5.49 -9.30
C ARG A 62 -2.32 4.34 -9.86
N ILE A 63 -1.95 3.75 -10.99
CA ILE A 63 -2.79 2.74 -11.69
C ILE A 63 -3.13 1.58 -10.75
N ARG A 64 -2.15 1.09 -9.97
CA ARG A 64 -2.34 0.05 -8.95
C ARG A 64 -3.39 0.35 -7.87
N LEU A 65 -3.67 1.62 -7.57
CA LEU A 65 -4.74 2.02 -6.65
C LEU A 65 -6.11 1.83 -7.31
N LEU A 66 -6.29 2.27 -8.56
CA LEU A 66 -7.56 2.15 -9.28
C LEU A 66 -7.88 0.70 -9.67
N VAL A 67 -6.90 -0.04 -10.21
CA VAL A 67 -7.03 -1.49 -10.49
C VAL A 67 -7.37 -2.25 -9.20
N GLY A 68 -6.72 -1.92 -8.08
CA GLY A 68 -6.97 -2.54 -6.79
C GLY A 68 -8.40 -2.30 -6.27
N LEU A 69 -8.90 -1.06 -6.36
CA LEU A 69 -10.27 -0.73 -5.96
C LEU A 69 -11.31 -1.36 -6.88
N HIS A 70 -11.12 -1.34 -8.21
CA HIS A 70 -12.04 -2.01 -9.15
C HIS A 70 -12.11 -3.52 -8.92
N TYR A 71 -10.98 -4.18 -8.62
CA TYR A 71 -10.98 -5.59 -8.23
C TYR A 71 -11.78 -5.83 -6.96
N LEU A 72 -11.54 -5.06 -5.88
CA LEU A 72 -12.27 -5.21 -4.62
C LEU A 72 -13.77 -4.95 -4.80
N LYS A 73 -14.14 -3.91 -5.56
CA LYS A 73 -15.53 -3.58 -5.89
C LYS A 73 -16.26 -4.76 -6.53
N HIS A 74 -15.63 -5.37 -7.54
CA HIS A 74 -16.20 -6.52 -8.25
C HIS A 74 -16.21 -7.79 -7.38
N ALA A 75 -15.11 -8.09 -6.67
CA ALA A 75 -14.95 -9.31 -5.89
C ALA A 75 -15.89 -9.39 -4.67
N TYR A 76 -16.27 -8.24 -4.10
CA TYR A 76 -17.21 -8.14 -2.99
C TYR A 76 -18.61 -7.64 -3.39
N ASN A 77 -18.83 -7.31 -4.67
CA ASN A 77 -20.09 -6.79 -5.21
C ASN A 77 -20.65 -5.57 -4.45
N VAL A 78 -19.81 -4.55 -4.29
CA VAL A 78 -20.11 -3.29 -3.56
C VAL A 78 -20.13 -2.07 -4.49
N SER A 79 -20.58 -0.91 -4.00
CA SER A 79 -20.55 0.36 -4.74
C SER A 79 -19.16 1.01 -4.73
N ASP A 80 -18.98 2.12 -5.47
CA ASP A 80 -17.73 2.89 -5.47
C ASP A 80 -17.49 3.62 -4.14
N GLU A 81 -18.57 3.98 -3.43
CA GLU A 81 -18.53 4.59 -2.10
C GLU A 81 -18.12 3.52 -1.07
N SER A 82 -18.83 2.39 -1.01
CA SER A 82 -18.56 1.33 -0.04
C SER A 82 -17.20 0.64 -0.26
N VAL A 83 -16.64 0.64 -1.49
CA VAL A 83 -15.25 0.17 -1.67
C VAL A 83 -14.21 1.15 -1.12
N VAL A 84 -14.53 2.45 -1.06
CA VAL A 84 -13.67 3.47 -0.44
C VAL A 84 -13.80 3.47 1.08
N GLU A 85 -15.02 3.31 1.62
CA GLU A 85 -15.27 3.15 3.06
C GLU A 85 -14.59 1.89 3.60
N GLY A 86 -14.91 0.72 3.04
CA GLY A 86 -14.30 -0.55 3.43
C GLY A 86 -12.78 -0.59 3.22
N TYR A 87 -12.24 0.24 2.32
CA TYR A 87 -10.79 0.41 2.19
C TYR A 87 -10.16 1.12 3.41
N LEU A 88 -10.83 2.14 3.95
CA LEU A 88 -10.31 2.90 5.11
C LEU A 88 -10.29 2.05 6.39
N GLU A 89 -11.19 1.08 6.49
CA GLU A 89 -11.34 0.21 7.66
C GLU A 89 -10.58 -1.12 7.56
N ASN A 90 -10.54 -1.76 6.38
CA ASN A 90 -10.06 -3.15 6.26
C ASN A 90 -8.56 -3.24 5.92
N PRO A 91 -7.69 -3.71 6.84
CA PRO A 91 -6.24 -3.74 6.59
C PRO A 91 -5.82 -4.76 5.53
N TYR A 92 -6.64 -5.76 5.20
CA TYR A 92 -6.38 -6.64 4.05
C TYR A 92 -6.62 -5.93 2.71
N TRP A 93 -7.56 -4.99 2.66
CA TRP A 93 -7.78 -4.13 1.48
C TRP A 93 -6.67 -3.07 1.38
N GLN A 94 -6.15 -2.60 2.53
CA GLN A 94 -4.96 -1.73 2.63
C GLN A 94 -3.65 -2.40 2.21
N HIS A 95 -3.52 -3.72 2.40
CA HIS A 95 -2.40 -4.49 1.85
C HIS A 95 -2.61 -4.89 0.39
N PHE A 96 -3.86 -5.16 -0.01
CA PHE A 96 -4.18 -5.58 -1.38
C PHE A 96 -3.79 -4.53 -2.42
N LYS A 97 -4.08 -3.25 -2.17
CA LYS A 97 -3.53 -2.15 -2.98
C LYS A 97 -2.17 -1.72 -2.41
N TRP A 98 -1.10 -1.82 -3.20
CA TRP A 98 0.26 -1.58 -2.72
C TRP A 98 0.50 -0.09 -2.42
N LEU A 99 0.29 0.31 -1.16
CA LEU A 99 0.52 1.66 -0.63
C LEU A 99 1.73 1.72 0.34
N TRP A 100 2.77 0.97 0.01
CA TRP A 100 4.15 1.23 0.45
C TRP A 100 5.03 1.28 -0.80
N PHE A 101 5.86 2.31 -0.88
CA PHE A 101 6.57 2.78 -2.09
C PHE A 101 5.62 3.41 -3.14
#